data_AF-B4NWK8-F1
#
_entry.id   AF-B4NWK8-F1
#
_cell.length_a   1.000
_cell.length_b   1.000
_cell.length_c   1.000
_cell.angle_alpha   90.00
_cell.angle_beta   90.00
_cell.angle_gamma   90.00
#
_symmetry.space_group_name_H-M   'P 1'
#
loop_
_entity.id
_entity.type
_entity.pdbx_description
1 polymer ?
#
loop_
_entity_poly.entity_id
_entity_poly.type
_entity_poly.pdbx_seq_one_letter_code
_entity_poly.pdbx_strand_id
1 'polypeptide(L)'
;MGQVLRILSCLQILLLLLRTDEANAKGICLYFSEKTATWFGALAICKKLHMCLANLDTEVTLIQMNTKMDNEEHEYWFGLNAHEKPNFRYVSNNKSIEYSPLNSKLVNNEGCAYVKHQQDFFKFESASCHEHKRFICSKTDECDGVSMKHGDSKCVITEEQQEIVAY
;
A
#
# COMPACT_ATOMS: atom_id res chain seq x y z
N MET A 1 52.12 -12.72 -18.71
CA MET A 1 50.75 -13.29 -18.52
C MET A 1 50.15 -13.02 -17.13
N GLY A 2 50.92 -12.82 -16.05
CA GLY A 2 50.35 -12.66 -14.69
C GLY A 2 49.73 -11.30 -14.34
N GLN A 3 50.14 -10.19 -14.99
CA GLN A 3 49.62 -8.85 -14.68
C GLN A 3 48.23 -8.58 -15.27
N VAL A 4 47.97 -9.05 -16.49
CA VAL A 4 46.67 -8.90 -17.18
C VAL A 4 45.56 -9.66 -16.42
N LEU A 5 45.88 -10.83 -15.87
CA LEU A 5 44.96 -11.65 -15.10
C LEU A 5 44.55 -10.99 -13.77
N ARG A 6 45.47 -10.24 -13.12
CA ARG A 6 45.20 -9.51 -11.88
C ARG A 6 44.34 -8.26 -12.08
N ILE A 7 44.49 -7.58 -13.22
CA ILE A 7 43.67 -6.41 -13.58
C ILE A 7 42.24 -6.86 -13.90
N LEU A 8 42.09 -7.97 -14.63
CA LEU A 8 40.79 -8.59 -14.92
C LEU A 8 40.06 -9.05 -13.65
N SER A 9 40.77 -9.64 -12.68
CA SER A 9 40.15 -10.05 -11.42
C SER A 9 39.76 -8.86 -10.54
N CYS A 10 40.55 -7.79 -10.49
CA CYS A 10 40.17 -6.55 -9.82
C CYS A 10 38.96 -5.86 -10.46
N LEU A 11 38.83 -5.89 -11.79
CA LEU A 11 37.66 -5.32 -12.49
C LEU A 11 36.36 -6.07 -12.18
N GLN A 12 36.41 -7.40 -12.08
CA GLN A 12 35.27 -8.24 -11.71
C GLN A 12 34.83 -7.99 -10.25
N ILE A 13 35.78 -7.81 -9.33
CA ILE A 13 35.48 -7.47 -7.93
C ILE A 13 34.89 -6.06 -7.83
N LEU A 14 35.37 -5.10 -8.64
CA LEU A 14 34.82 -3.74 -8.69
C LEU A 14 33.40 -3.71 -9.31
N LEU A 15 33.12 -4.56 -10.29
CA LEU A 15 31.78 -4.73 -10.89
C LEU A 15 30.79 -5.43 -9.95
N LEU A 16 31.25 -6.33 -9.09
CA LEU A 16 30.43 -6.95 -8.03
C LEU A 16 30.04 -5.96 -6.92
N LEU A 17 30.88 -4.97 -6.63
CA LEU A 17 30.60 -3.89 -5.68
C LEU A 17 29.67 -2.80 -6.24
N LEU A 18 29.39 -2.81 -7.54
CA LEU A 18 28.50 -1.86 -8.23
C LEU A 18 27.06 -2.36 -8.40
N ARG A 19 26.74 -3.57 -7.93
CA ARG A 19 25.34 -4.00 -7.76
C ARG A 19 24.82 -3.55 -6.41
N THR A 20 24.61 -2.25 -6.28
CA THR A 20 23.73 -1.72 -5.23
C THR A 20 22.30 -1.88 -5.74
N ASP A 21 21.62 -2.93 -5.31
CA ASP A 21 20.18 -3.00 -5.44
C ASP A 21 19.56 -2.01 -4.44
N GLU A 22 18.82 -1.02 -4.94
CA GLU A 22 18.04 -0.12 -4.09
C GLU A 22 16.82 -0.91 -3.57
N ALA A 23 16.98 -1.54 -2.42
CA ALA A 23 15.86 -2.17 -1.73
C ALA A 23 15.03 -1.09 -1.02
N ASN A 24 13.92 -0.68 -1.63
CA ASN A 24 12.97 0.23 -0.99
C ASN A 24 12.15 -0.55 0.05
N ALA A 25 12.71 -0.76 1.24
CA ALA A 25 12.03 -1.37 2.39
C ALA A 25 11.02 -0.41 3.04
N LYS A 26 10.19 0.27 2.23
CA LYS A 26 9.06 1.05 2.72
C LYS A 26 7.97 0.07 3.17
N GLY A 27 8.18 -0.59 4.31
CA GLY A 27 7.08 -1.17 5.06
C GLY A 27 6.06 -0.07 5.30
N ILE A 28 4.86 -0.24 4.76
CA ILE A 28 3.82 0.77 4.87
C ILE A 28 3.14 0.57 6.22
N CYS A 29 3.05 1.65 6.97
CA CYS A 29 2.31 1.67 8.22
C CYS A 29 0.82 1.79 7.92
N LEU A 30 0.10 0.70 8.16
CA LEU A 30 -1.35 0.61 7.98
C LEU A 30 -2.05 0.77 9.33
N TYR A 31 -3.08 1.61 9.35
CA TYR A 31 -3.89 1.90 10.52
C TYR A 31 -5.33 1.49 10.24
N PHE A 32 -5.80 0.44 10.90
CA PHE A 32 -7.14 -0.13 10.71
C PHE A 32 -8.14 0.52 11.66
N SER A 33 -9.30 0.89 11.16
CA SER A 33 -10.39 1.39 11.99
C SER A 33 -11.19 0.26 12.63
N GLU A 34 -11.65 0.46 13.87
CA GLU A 34 -12.67 -0.41 14.48
C GLU A 34 -14.08 -0.01 14.04
N LYS A 35 -14.29 1.31 13.83
CA LYS A 35 -15.57 1.90 13.44
C LYS A 35 -15.74 1.91 11.92
N THR A 36 -16.99 1.85 11.48
CA THR A 36 -17.34 1.97 10.06
C THR A 36 -17.66 3.41 9.68
N ALA A 37 -17.44 3.75 8.41
CA ALA A 37 -17.79 5.03 7.81
C ALA A 37 -18.05 4.86 6.31
N THR A 38 -18.69 5.86 5.70
CA THR A 38 -18.67 6.02 4.24
C THR A 38 -17.25 6.23 3.73
N TRP A 39 -16.98 6.02 2.45
CA TRP A 39 -15.64 6.23 1.90
C TRP A 39 -15.17 7.68 2.11
N PHE A 40 -16.05 8.65 1.88
CA PHE A 40 -15.76 10.07 2.13
C PHE A 40 -15.57 10.38 3.63
N GLY A 41 -16.37 9.74 4.49
CA GLY A 41 -16.22 9.85 5.94
C GLY A 41 -14.88 9.30 6.41
N ALA A 42 -14.47 8.15 5.90
CA ALA A 42 -13.18 7.53 6.16
C ALA A 42 -12.02 8.42 5.68
N LEU A 43 -12.11 8.98 4.47
CA LEU A 43 -11.13 9.94 3.95
C LEU A 43 -10.99 11.15 4.88
N ALA A 44 -12.12 11.73 5.31
CA ALA A 44 -12.11 12.87 6.22
C ALA A 44 -11.48 12.52 7.58
N ILE A 45 -11.71 11.31 8.09
CA ILE A 45 -11.08 10.82 9.33
C ILE A 45 -9.56 10.66 9.14
N CYS A 46 -9.10 10.01 8.07
CA CYS A 46 -7.66 9.88 7.81
C CYS A 46 -6.98 11.25 7.67
N LYS A 47 -7.61 12.20 6.95
CA LYS A 47 -7.08 13.58 6.80
C LYS A 47 -6.94 14.29 8.15
N LYS A 48 -7.92 14.13 9.07
CA LYS A 48 -7.84 14.68 10.44
C LYS A 48 -6.68 14.11 11.25
N LEU A 49 -6.20 12.91 10.91
CA LEU A 49 -5.05 12.26 11.53
C LEU A 49 -3.72 12.57 10.81
N HIS A 50 -3.70 13.52 9.87
CA HIS A 50 -2.54 13.81 9.01
C HIS A 50 -2.05 12.59 8.20
N MET A 51 -3.03 11.80 7.73
CA MET A 51 -2.86 10.60 6.91
C MET A 51 -3.79 10.67 5.70
N CYS A 52 -3.79 9.62 4.89
CA CYS A 52 -4.80 9.40 3.84
C CYS A 52 -5.34 7.99 3.91
N LEU A 53 -6.40 7.70 3.14
CA LEU A 53 -6.78 6.31 2.90
C LEU A 53 -5.63 5.58 2.19
N ALA A 54 -5.35 4.35 2.63
CA ALA A 54 -4.13 3.65 2.29
C ALA A 54 -4.04 3.26 0.81
N ASN A 55 -2.81 3.25 0.29
CA ASN A 55 -2.51 2.62 -0.97
C ASN A 55 -2.20 1.14 -0.72
N LEU A 56 -2.97 0.26 -1.34
CA LEU A 56 -2.73 -1.18 -1.38
C LEU A 56 -2.28 -1.54 -2.80
N ASP A 57 -1.10 -1.07 -3.19
CA ASP A 57 -0.59 -1.08 -4.56
C ASP A 57 0.57 -2.08 -4.77
N THR A 58 0.91 -2.87 -3.74
CA THR A 58 1.92 -3.94 -3.82
C THR A 58 1.46 -5.19 -3.08
N GLU A 59 1.94 -6.35 -3.52
CA GLU A 59 1.73 -7.63 -2.85
C GLU A 59 2.29 -7.62 -1.42
N VAL A 60 3.45 -7.00 -1.24
CA VAL A 60 4.10 -6.80 0.07
C VAL A 60 3.15 -6.16 1.08
N THR A 61 2.41 -5.13 0.66
CA THR A 61 1.47 -4.43 1.55
C THR A 61 0.37 -5.36 2.04
N LEU A 62 -0.12 -6.27 1.18
CA LEU A 62 -1.14 -7.24 1.56
C LEU A 62 -0.60 -8.36 2.46
N ILE A 63 0.63 -8.82 2.22
CA ILE A 63 1.30 -9.77 3.12
C ILE A 63 1.41 -9.17 4.54
N GLN A 64 1.81 -7.89 4.62
CA GLN A 64 1.85 -7.17 5.90
C GLN A 64 0.47 -7.07 6.56
N MET A 65 -0.59 -6.84 5.79
CA MET A 65 -1.98 -6.85 6.30
C MET A 65 -2.38 -8.20 6.89
N ASN A 66 -1.96 -9.32 6.28
CA ASN A 66 -2.34 -10.66 6.74
C ASN A 66 -1.88 -10.95 8.17
N THR A 67 -0.76 -10.36 8.60
CA THR A 67 -0.25 -10.53 9.96
C THR A 67 -1.05 -9.76 11.03
N LYS A 68 -1.94 -8.84 10.62
CA LYS A 68 -2.66 -7.92 11.50
C LYS A 68 -4.17 -8.05 11.45
N MET A 69 -4.72 -8.60 10.36
CA MET A 69 -6.15 -8.87 10.27
C MET A 69 -6.47 -10.13 11.06
N ASP A 70 -7.48 -10.03 11.93
CA ASP A 70 -8.08 -11.19 12.56
C ASP A 70 -8.78 -12.07 11.50
N ASN A 71 -9.04 -13.33 11.83
CA ASN A 71 -9.83 -14.22 10.96
C ASN A 71 -11.30 -13.77 10.80
N GLU A 72 -11.67 -12.60 11.33
CA GLU A 72 -12.99 -12.03 11.17
C GLU A 72 -13.11 -11.40 9.76
N GLU A 73 -14.15 -11.76 9.02
CA GLU A 73 -14.40 -11.32 7.65
C GLU A 73 -14.84 -9.85 7.59
N HIS A 74 -13.91 -8.94 7.87
CA HIS A 74 -14.14 -7.50 7.80
C HIS A 74 -13.84 -6.94 6.41
N GLU A 75 -14.65 -5.98 5.98
CA GLU A 75 -14.43 -5.21 4.77
C GLU A 75 -13.86 -3.83 5.11
N TYR A 76 -12.82 -3.43 4.37
CA TYR A 76 -12.12 -2.17 4.60
C TYR A 76 -12.05 -1.29 3.36
N TRP A 77 -12.51 -0.05 3.47
CA TRP A 77 -12.19 1.00 2.52
C TRP A 77 -10.68 1.26 2.49
N PHE A 78 -10.16 1.46 1.28
CA PHE A 78 -8.81 1.96 1.04
C PHE A 78 -8.83 3.07 -0.02
N GLY A 79 -7.68 3.64 -0.35
CA GLY A 79 -7.57 4.90 -1.09
C GLY A 79 -8.04 4.87 -2.54
N LEU A 80 -8.40 3.71 -3.07
CA LEU A 80 -8.77 3.53 -4.46
C LEU A 80 -10.27 3.82 -4.70
N ASN A 81 -10.57 4.70 -5.66
CA ASN A 81 -11.94 5.07 -6.03
C ASN A 81 -12.04 5.41 -7.52
N ALA A 82 -13.22 5.19 -8.08
CA ALA A 82 -13.62 5.65 -9.42
C ALA A 82 -14.80 6.62 -9.35
N HIS A 83 -15.10 7.18 -8.17
CA HIS A 83 -16.18 8.16 -8.00
C HIS A 83 -15.96 9.38 -8.90
N GLU A 84 -16.94 9.68 -9.75
CA GLU A 84 -16.88 10.75 -10.78
C GLU A 84 -15.65 10.67 -11.70
N LYS A 85 -15.06 9.47 -11.84
CA LYS A 85 -13.84 9.22 -12.63
C LYS A 85 -14.05 8.05 -13.60
N PRO A 86 -13.41 8.07 -14.77
CA PRO A 86 -13.53 6.98 -15.74
C PRO A 86 -12.82 5.70 -15.29
N ASN A 87 -11.85 5.79 -14.37
CA ASN A 87 -11.03 4.69 -13.91
C ASN A 87 -10.68 4.85 -12.43
N PHE A 88 -10.41 3.73 -11.77
CA PHE A 88 -9.92 3.71 -10.39
C PHE A 88 -8.56 4.39 -10.24
N ARG A 89 -8.48 5.32 -9.28
CA ARG A 89 -7.26 6.04 -8.92
C ARG A 89 -7.12 6.13 -7.40
N TYR A 90 -5.89 6.14 -6.92
CA TYR A 90 -5.60 6.38 -5.51
C TYR A 90 -5.76 7.86 -5.18
N VAL A 91 -6.50 8.16 -4.11
CA VAL A 91 -6.76 9.53 -3.64
C VAL A 91 -5.51 10.25 -3.11
N SER A 92 -4.48 9.49 -2.74
CA SER A 92 -3.22 10.03 -2.20
C SER A 92 -2.30 10.64 -3.26
N ASN A 93 -2.28 10.08 -4.47
CA ASN A 93 -1.28 10.40 -5.49
C ASN A 93 -1.82 10.40 -6.93
N ASN A 94 -3.13 10.19 -7.10
CA ASN A 94 -3.83 10.11 -8.38
C ASN A 94 -3.33 9.02 -9.36
N LYS A 95 -2.47 8.10 -8.89
CA LYS A 95 -2.00 6.97 -9.71
C LYS A 95 -3.13 5.99 -9.99
N SER A 96 -3.10 5.41 -11.18
CA SER A 96 -3.97 4.28 -11.53
C SER A 96 -3.57 3.05 -10.72
N ILE A 97 -4.49 2.10 -10.60
CA ILE A 97 -4.17 0.79 -10.06
C ILE A 97 -3.24 0.01 -11.01
N GLU A 98 -2.13 -0.51 -10.48
CA GLU A 98 -1.19 -1.38 -11.21
C GLU A 98 -1.22 -2.83 -10.68
N TYR A 99 -1.69 -3.01 -9.45
CA TYR A 99 -1.76 -4.30 -8.77
C TYR A 99 -3.14 -4.52 -8.14
N SER A 100 -3.67 -5.74 -8.28
CA SER A 100 -4.82 -6.23 -7.52
C SER A 100 -4.70 -7.73 -7.29
N PRO A 101 -5.18 -8.27 -6.15
CA PRO A 101 -5.25 -9.70 -5.93
C PRO A 101 -6.02 -10.44 -7.01
N LEU A 102 -5.69 -11.72 -7.19
CA LEU A 102 -6.44 -12.61 -8.09
C LEU A 102 -7.93 -12.65 -7.69
N ASN A 103 -8.81 -12.69 -8.69
CA ASN A 103 -10.27 -12.71 -8.51
C ASN A 103 -10.87 -11.42 -7.92
N SER A 104 -10.11 -10.32 -7.89
CA SER A 104 -10.67 -9.00 -7.60
C SER A 104 -11.70 -8.59 -8.64
N LYS A 105 -12.80 -7.96 -8.19
CA LYS A 105 -13.91 -7.50 -9.04
C LYS A 105 -14.16 -6.02 -8.81
N LEU A 106 -13.38 -5.19 -9.51
CA LEU A 106 -13.60 -3.75 -9.57
C LEU A 106 -14.56 -3.45 -10.72
N VAL A 107 -15.79 -3.08 -10.38
CA VAL A 107 -16.79 -2.65 -11.35
C VAL A 107 -16.64 -1.15 -11.55
N ASN A 108 -16.26 -0.76 -12.76
CA ASN A 108 -16.26 0.65 -13.14
C ASN A 108 -17.72 1.14 -13.19
N ASN A 109 -18.10 1.93 -12.18
CA ASN A 109 -19.34 2.70 -12.08
C ASN A 109 -19.31 3.54 -10.79
N GLU A 110 -18.64 4.70 -10.82
CA GLU A 110 -18.60 5.71 -9.73
C GLU A 110 -18.39 5.19 -8.29
N GLY A 111 -17.81 4.00 -8.16
CA GLY A 111 -17.73 3.25 -6.92
C GLY A 111 -16.44 3.50 -6.17
N CYS A 112 -16.43 3.07 -4.92
CA CYS A 112 -15.28 3.09 -4.05
C CYS A 112 -14.79 1.67 -3.82
N ALA A 113 -13.48 1.47 -3.76
CA ALA A 113 -12.91 0.14 -3.61
C ALA A 113 -12.71 -0.23 -2.14
N TYR A 114 -13.03 -1.47 -1.82
CA TYR A 114 -12.74 -2.08 -0.52
C TYR A 114 -11.95 -3.38 -0.70
N VAL A 115 -11.22 -3.73 0.34
CA VAL A 115 -10.54 -5.02 0.47
C VAL A 115 -11.27 -5.86 1.50
N LYS A 116 -11.39 -7.15 1.23
CA LYS A 116 -11.88 -8.15 2.18
C LYS A 116 -10.98 -9.36 2.20
N HIS A 117 -10.90 -10.02 3.35
CA HIS A 117 -10.25 -11.30 3.50
C HIS A 117 -11.31 -12.41 3.36
N GLN A 118 -11.08 -13.37 2.47
CA GLN A 118 -11.99 -14.49 2.24
C GLN A 118 -11.17 -15.76 2.00
N GLN A 119 -11.33 -16.76 2.88
CA GLN A 119 -10.68 -18.08 2.77
C GLN A 119 -9.15 -17.98 2.56
N ASP A 120 -8.46 -17.22 3.41
CA ASP A 120 -7.00 -16.99 3.37
C ASP A 120 -6.49 -16.13 2.20
N PHE A 121 -7.39 -15.49 1.44
CA PHE A 121 -7.02 -14.61 0.32
C PHE A 121 -7.68 -13.23 0.42
N PHE A 122 -6.92 -12.20 0.06
CA PHE A 122 -7.46 -10.87 -0.16
C PHE A 122 -8.15 -10.75 -1.51
N LYS A 123 -9.23 -9.97 -1.56
CA LYS A 123 -9.90 -9.57 -2.81
C LYS A 123 -10.22 -8.09 -2.75
N PHE A 124 -10.04 -7.40 -3.88
CA PHE A 124 -10.55 -6.04 -4.05
C PHE A 124 -11.90 -6.10 -4.75
N GLU A 125 -12.87 -5.40 -4.20
CA GLU A 125 -14.20 -5.23 -4.78
C GLU A 125 -14.59 -3.74 -4.74
N SER A 126 -15.63 -3.38 -5.48
CA SER A 126 -16.16 -2.02 -5.51
C SER A 126 -17.60 -1.99 -5.04
N ALA A 127 -17.96 -0.98 -4.26
CA ALA A 127 -19.30 -0.76 -3.74
C ALA A 127 -19.67 0.73 -3.81
N SER A 128 -20.92 1.05 -3.47
CA SER A 128 -21.33 2.45 -3.34
C SER A 128 -20.47 3.16 -2.29
N CYS A 129 -19.95 4.34 -2.62
CA CYS A 129 -19.13 5.15 -1.71
C CYS A 129 -19.87 5.56 -0.43
N HIS A 130 -21.20 5.42 -0.39
CA HIS A 130 -22.06 5.72 0.75
C HIS A 130 -22.29 4.51 1.68
N GLU A 131 -21.80 3.32 1.33
CA GLU A 131 -21.82 2.18 2.24
C GLU A 131 -20.85 2.38 3.41
N HIS A 132 -21.21 1.80 4.56
CA HIS A 132 -20.40 1.89 5.77
C HIS A 132 -19.51 0.65 5.89
N LYS A 133 -18.20 0.85 5.82
CA LYS A 133 -17.19 -0.20 6.02
C LYS A 133 -16.13 0.31 6.98
N ARG A 134 -15.34 -0.58 7.55
CA ARG A 134 -14.10 -0.16 8.23
C ARG A 134 -13.16 0.46 7.19
N PHE A 135 -12.05 1.04 7.61
CA PHE A 135 -11.14 1.71 6.69
C PHE A 135 -9.70 1.61 7.14
N ILE A 136 -8.79 1.72 6.18
CA ILE A 136 -7.35 1.66 6.41
C ILE A 136 -6.75 3.01 6.03
N CYS A 137 -6.04 3.64 6.96
CA CYS A 137 -5.25 4.83 6.70
C CYS A 137 -3.76 4.48 6.56
N SER A 138 -3.01 5.29 5.83
CA SER A 138 -1.55 5.29 5.81
C SER A 138 -1.00 6.72 5.75
N LYS A 139 0.24 6.92 6.18
CA LYS A 139 0.94 8.19 5.97
C LYS A 139 1.29 8.36 4.48
N THR A 140 1.18 9.59 3.99
CA THR A 140 1.50 10.00 2.61
C THR A 140 1.69 11.51 2.59
N ASP A 141 2.59 12.00 1.74
CA ASP A 141 2.92 13.43 1.65
C ASP A 141 1.75 14.27 1.12
N GLU A 142 0.83 13.65 0.38
CA GLU A 142 -0.37 14.28 -0.15
C GLU A 142 -1.60 13.39 0.06
N CYS A 143 -2.74 14.03 0.31
CA CYS A 143 -4.05 13.40 0.34
C CYS A 143 -5.09 14.33 -0.28
N ASP A 144 -5.71 13.90 -1.38
CA ASP A 144 -6.80 14.64 -2.03
C ASP A 144 -6.38 16.08 -2.40
N GLY A 145 -5.20 16.21 -3.02
CA GLY A 145 -4.62 17.51 -3.42
C GLY A 145 -4.06 18.35 -2.27
N VAL A 146 -4.08 17.85 -1.03
CA VAL A 146 -3.61 18.58 0.15
C VAL A 146 -2.31 17.97 0.66
N SER A 147 -1.27 18.78 0.84
CA SER A 147 -0.02 18.33 1.47
C SER A 147 -0.22 18.02 2.95
N MET A 148 0.23 16.85 3.38
CA MET A 148 0.16 16.40 4.77
C MET A 148 1.43 16.81 5.51
N LYS A 149 1.27 17.44 6.68
CA LYS A 149 2.40 17.68 7.60
C LYS A 149 2.49 16.54 8.58
N HIS A 150 3.54 15.76 8.50
CA HIS A 150 3.75 14.62 9.39
C HIS A 150 4.47 15.04 10.67
N GLY A 151 3.96 14.57 11.81
CA GLY A 151 4.78 14.41 13.02
C GLY A 151 5.54 13.08 13.00
N ASP A 152 6.44 12.90 13.97
CA ASP A 152 7.26 11.69 14.09
C ASP A 152 6.41 10.40 14.04
N SER A 153 6.86 9.43 13.25
CA SER A 153 6.19 8.14 13.13
C SER A 153 6.62 7.20 14.26
N LYS A 154 5.64 6.68 15.01
CA LYS A 154 5.87 5.59 15.97
C LYS A 154 5.89 4.20 15.33
N CYS A 155 5.52 4.10 14.06
CA CYS A 155 5.58 2.84 13.34
C CYS A 155 7.02 2.60 12.92
N VAL A 156 7.71 1.78 13.69
CA VAL A 156 9.06 1.29 13.42
C VAL A 156 8.88 -0.08 12.76
N ILE A 157 9.28 -0.19 11.50
CA ILE A 157 9.42 -1.47 10.82
C ILE A 157 10.61 -2.17 11.49
N THR A 158 10.45 -3.40 11.98
CA THR A 158 11.58 -4.15 12.54
C THR A 158 12.49 -4.65 11.42
N GLU A 159 13.78 -4.82 11.66
CA GLU A 159 14.75 -5.32 10.65
C GLU A 159 14.28 -6.67 10.06
N GLU A 160 13.68 -7.55 10.88
CA GLU A 160 13.05 -8.81 10.47
C GLU A 160 11.91 -8.61 9.45
N GLN A 161 11.11 -7.56 9.60
CA GLN A 161 10.05 -7.22 8.66
C GLN A 161 10.58 -6.58 7.37
N GLN A 162 11.80 -6.04 7.37
CA GLN A 162 12.46 -5.51 6.17
C GLN A 162 13.06 -6.63 5.32
N GLU A 163 13.54 -7.72 5.93
CA GLU A 163 14.07 -8.89 5.23
C GLU A 163 12.98 -9.66 4.45
N ILE A 164 11.74 -9.70 4.95
CA ILE A 164 10.60 -10.32 4.24
C ILE A 164 10.23 -9.53 2.96
N VAL A 165 10.51 -8.23 2.93
CA VAL A 165 10.18 -7.33 1.80
C VAL A 165 11.28 -7.34 0.72
N ALA A 166 12.45 -7.91 1.03
CA ALA A 166 13.63 -7.93 0.17
C ALA A 166 13.79 -9.23 -0.67
N TYR A 167 12.87 -10.18 -0.56
CA TYR A 167 12.80 -11.43 -1.34
C TYR A 167 11.52 -11.50 -2.18
#